data_AF-A0A4Q7YTP6-F1
#
_entry.id   AF-A0A4Q7YTP6-F1
#
_cell.length_a   1.000
_cell.length_b   1.000
_cell.length_c   1.000
_cell.angle_alpha   90.00
_cell.angle_beta   90.00
_cell.angle_gamma   90.00
#
_symmetry.space_group_name_H-M   'P 1'
#
loop_
_entity.id
_entity.type
_entity.pdbx_description
1 polymer ?
#
loop_
_entity_poly.entity_id
_entity_poly.type
_entity_poly.pdbx_seq_one_letter_code
_entity_poly.pdbx_strand_id
1 'polypeptide(L)'
;MNLRNRRIDTEWQLLAALADANRMTFAAITRSEDEFRIDMRESPAWVGGRQERKIETAHMLRYVYPRYYPSLPLEGYFVRPIFHVNVDLTTGFVCLWQNYRPAQTIVDAILITRAIMAGKVANLDAAHRMQQDAALECEESPALPMMPLMLPPACRPLLSQRHTGRRRLTSELDPQVPRENKCAISNPE
;
A
#
# COMPACT_ATOMS: atom_id res chain seq x y z
N MET A 1 10.39 0.54 -30.10
CA MET A 1 10.06 0.62 -28.66
C MET A 1 8.66 0.03 -28.45
N ASN A 2 8.54 -1.06 -27.70
CA ASN A 2 7.25 -1.74 -27.48
C ASN A 2 6.37 -0.97 -26.47
N LEU A 3 5.08 -1.32 -26.40
CA LEU A 3 4.10 -0.69 -25.49
C LEU A 3 4.56 -0.74 -24.03
N ARG A 4 5.13 -1.87 -23.60
CA ARG A 4 5.63 -2.08 -22.24
C ARG A 4 6.70 -1.06 -21.86
N ASN A 5 7.73 -0.90 -22.69
CA ASN A 5 8.83 0.02 -22.39
C ASN A 5 8.34 1.47 -22.34
N ARG A 6 7.44 1.85 -23.26
CA ARG A 6 6.76 3.17 -23.20
C ARG A 6 6.03 3.37 -21.88
N ARG A 7 5.30 2.37 -21.42
CA ARG A 7 4.59 2.46 -20.14
C ARG A 7 5.57 2.59 -18.98
N ILE A 8 6.63 1.77 -18.93
CA ILE A 8 7.67 1.84 -17.88
C ILE A 8 8.36 3.22 -17.90
N ASP A 9 8.63 3.81 -19.06
CA ASP A 9 9.18 5.17 -19.16
C ASP A 9 8.25 6.21 -18.55
N THR A 10 6.93 6.11 -18.78
CA THR A 10 5.93 6.96 -18.13
C THR A 10 5.92 6.76 -16.61
N GLU A 11 5.97 5.51 -16.14
CA GLU A 11 6.04 5.23 -14.70
C GLU A 11 7.29 5.85 -14.07
N TRP A 12 8.44 5.80 -14.76
CA TRP A 12 9.66 6.44 -14.29
C TRP A 12 9.51 7.96 -14.16
N GLN A 13 8.90 8.61 -15.15
CA GLN A 13 8.63 10.06 -15.10
C GLN A 13 7.72 10.43 -13.93
N LEU A 14 6.69 9.61 -13.67
CA LEU A 14 5.80 9.81 -12.52
C LEU A 14 6.54 9.65 -11.19
N LEU A 15 7.39 8.63 -11.06
CA LEU A 15 8.21 8.42 -9.87
C LEU A 15 9.20 9.58 -9.65
N ALA A 16 9.88 10.02 -10.70
CA ALA A 16 10.83 11.12 -10.62
C ALA A 16 10.14 12.43 -10.17
N ALA A 17 8.97 12.75 -10.75
CA ALA A 17 8.19 13.91 -10.33
C ALA A 17 7.70 13.80 -8.87
N LEU A 18 7.24 12.62 -8.45
CA LEU A 18 6.82 12.38 -7.08
C LEU A 18 8.01 12.53 -6.10
N ALA A 19 9.17 11.98 -6.43
CA ALA A 19 10.37 12.08 -5.62
C ALA A 19 10.87 13.52 -5.48
N ASP A 20 10.84 14.30 -6.58
CA ASP A 20 11.25 15.70 -6.56
C ASP A 20 10.37 16.57 -5.66
N ALA A 21 9.06 16.30 -5.62
CA ALA A 21 8.14 16.99 -4.71
C ALA A 21 8.25 16.53 -3.24
N ASN A 22 8.97 15.45 -2.95
CA ASN A 22 9.01 14.80 -1.64
C ASN A 22 10.45 14.38 -1.25
N ARG A 23 11.44 15.26 -1.47
CA ARG A 23 12.88 14.94 -1.32
C ARG A 23 13.30 14.44 0.07
N MET A 24 12.58 14.81 1.13
CA MET A 24 12.83 14.30 2.48
C MET A 24 12.46 12.83 2.63
N THR A 25 11.44 12.39 1.89
CA THR A 25 10.94 11.01 1.90
C THR A 25 11.68 10.12 0.91
N PHE A 26 11.98 10.60 -0.30
CA PHE A 26 12.69 9.82 -1.33
C PHE A 26 14.17 10.18 -1.32
N ALA A 27 14.96 9.43 -0.55
CA ALA A 27 16.39 9.70 -0.41
C ALA A 27 17.18 9.37 -1.68
N ALA A 28 16.78 8.32 -2.38
CA ALA A 28 17.31 7.95 -3.69
C ALA A 28 16.26 7.18 -4.49
N ILE A 29 16.29 7.34 -5.81
CA ILE A 29 15.56 6.49 -6.75
C ILE A 29 16.53 6.03 -7.82
N THR A 30 16.45 4.75 -8.20
CA THR A 30 17.27 4.20 -9.28
C THR A 30 16.40 3.37 -10.21
N ARG A 31 16.81 3.29 -11.47
CA ARG A 31 16.13 2.54 -12.51
C ARG A 31 17.07 1.52 -13.13
N SER A 32 16.55 0.32 -13.28
CA SER A 32 17.07 -0.73 -14.16
C SER A 32 16.02 -1.06 -15.23
N GLU A 33 16.31 -2.03 -16.10
CA GLU A 33 15.45 -2.39 -17.24
C GLU A 33 13.99 -2.66 -16.82
N ASP A 34 13.82 -3.51 -15.81
CA ASP A 34 12.52 -4.04 -15.38
C ASP A 34 12.18 -3.73 -13.92
N GLU A 35 12.95 -2.85 -13.26
CA GLU A 35 12.79 -2.58 -11.83
C GLU A 35 13.19 -1.15 -11.48
N PHE A 36 12.39 -0.53 -10.60
CA PHE A 36 12.74 0.69 -9.89
C PHE A 36 13.07 0.38 -8.43
N ARG A 37 14.16 0.97 -7.93
CA ARG A 37 14.49 0.91 -6.49
C ARG A 37 14.32 2.27 -5.86
N ILE A 38 13.80 2.27 -4.64
CA ILE A 38 13.53 3.47 -3.87
C ILE A 38 14.12 3.31 -2.47
N ASP A 39 14.97 4.25 -2.09
CA ASP A 39 15.35 4.44 -0.69
C ASP A 39 14.39 5.45 -0.07
N MET A 40 13.53 4.95 0.81
CA MET A 40 12.48 5.72 1.46
C MET A 40 12.87 6.03 2.91
N ARG A 41 12.72 7.29 3.32
CA ARG A 41 12.94 7.78 4.70
C ARG A 41 11.65 8.34 5.28
N GLU A 42 11.66 8.64 6.57
CA GLU A 42 10.53 9.23 7.31
C GLU A 42 9.23 8.44 7.13
N SER A 43 9.37 7.12 6.95
CA SER A 43 8.27 6.23 6.59
C SER A 43 8.21 5.11 7.61
N PRO A 44 7.56 5.35 8.77
CA PRO A 44 7.55 4.39 9.86
C PRO A 44 6.81 3.11 9.45
N ALA A 45 7.43 1.98 9.77
CA ALA A 45 6.84 0.65 9.68
C ALA A 45 7.32 -0.22 10.85
N TRP A 46 6.46 -1.14 11.28
CA TRP A 46 6.85 -2.17 12.24
C TRP A 46 7.77 -3.18 11.56
N VAL A 47 8.90 -3.49 12.19
CA VAL A 47 9.82 -4.57 11.75
C VAL A 47 10.08 -5.52 12.92
N GLY A 48 10.57 -6.71 12.59
CA GLY A 48 10.80 -7.79 13.55
C GLY A 48 9.65 -8.79 13.57
N GLY A 49 9.61 -9.61 14.61
CA GLY A 49 8.57 -10.62 14.81
C GLY A 49 7.64 -10.23 15.96
N ARG A 50 6.68 -11.10 16.25
CA ARG A 50 5.65 -10.90 17.28
C ARG A 50 6.21 -10.46 18.64
N GLN A 51 7.33 -11.05 19.06
CA GLN A 51 7.92 -10.85 20.39
C GLN A 51 8.82 -9.62 20.50
N GLU A 52 9.37 -9.13 19.38
CA GLU A 52 10.31 -8.01 19.36
C GLU A 52 10.03 -7.12 18.15
N ARG A 53 9.04 -6.24 18.32
CA ARG A 53 8.66 -5.23 17.32
C ARG A 53 9.35 -3.91 17.62
N LYS A 54 9.90 -3.31 16.58
CA LYS A 54 10.41 -1.94 16.62
C LYS A 54 9.98 -1.17 15.38
N ILE A 55 9.98 0.16 15.50
CA ILE A 55 9.68 1.04 14.38
C ILE A 55 10.99 1.35 13.65
N GLU A 56 11.03 1.07 12.35
CA GLU A 56 12.06 1.58 11.45
C GLU A 56 11.43 2.60 10.49
N THR A 57 12.15 3.68 10.21
CA THR A 57 11.67 4.78 9.37
C THR A 57 12.35 4.87 8.01
N ALA A 58 13.36 4.02 7.79
CA ALA A 58 14.13 3.94 6.55
C ALA A 58 14.00 2.55 5.94
N HIS A 59 13.61 2.49 4.66
CA HIS A 59 13.29 1.25 3.96
C HIS A 59 13.78 1.31 2.53
N MET A 60 14.30 0.19 2.04
CA MET A 60 14.61 0.02 0.63
C MET A 60 13.52 -0.82 -0.03
N LEU A 61 12.93 -0.27 -1.09
CA LEU A 61 11.82 -0.87 -1.83
C LEU A 61 12.24 -1.18 -3.26
N ARG A 62 11.72 -2.26 -3.80
CA ARG A 62 11.84 -2.61 -5.22
C ARG A 62 10.45 -2.70 -5.82
N TYR A 63 10.27 -2.10 -6.99
CA TYR A 63 9.08 -2.23 -7.80
C TYR A 63 9.46 -2.87 -9.12
N VAL A 64 8.97 -4.09 -9.33
CA VAL A 64 9.33 -4.93 -10.48
C VAL A 64 8.20 -4.91 -11.50
N TYR A 65 8.54 -4.73 -12.76
CA TYR A 65 7.62 -4.70 -13.88
C TYR A 65 7.67 -6.05 -14.61
N PRO A 66 6.67 -6.93 -14.49
CA PRO A 66 6.72 -8.24 -15.13
C PRO A 66 6.73 -8.12 -16.67
N ARG A 67 7.09 -9.22 -17.34
CA ARG A 67 7.18 -9.30 -18.81
C ARG A 67 5.93 -8.83 -19.54
N TYR A 68 4.75 -9.07 -18.97
CA TYR A 68 3.46 -8.73 -19.57
C TYR A 68 2.84 -7.44 -19.01
N TYR A 69 3.60 -6.62 -18.29
CA TYR A 69 3.13 -5.31 -17.84
C TYR A 69 2.72 -4.42 -19.04
N PRO A 70 1.59 -3.69 -18.99
CA PRO A 70 0.68 -3.49 -17.86
C PRO A 70 -0.52 -4.47 -17.80
N SER A 71 -0.55 -5.55 -18.59
CA SER A 71 -1.60 -6.57 -18.47
C SER A 71 -1.53 -7.33 -17.15
N LEU A 72 -0.31 -7.48 -16.60
CA LEU A 72 -0.07 -7.91 -15.22
C LEU A 72 0.32 -6.71 -14.35
N PRO A 73 -0.02 -6.73 -13.05
CA PRO A 73 0.38 -5.68 -12.13
C PRO A 73 1.89 -5.58 -11.96
N LEU A 74 2.38 -4.39 -11.63
CA LEU A 74 3.71 -4.26 -11.05
C LEU A 74 3.74 -4.91 -9.65
N GLU A 75 4.89 -5.44 -9.26
CA GLU A 75 5.10 -6.12 -7.99
C GLU A 75 5.91 -5.22 -7.05
N GLY A 76 5.59 -5.22 -5.76
CA GLY A 76 6.33 -4.47 -4.74
C GLY A 76 7.07 -5.41 -3.81
N TYR A 77 8.28 -5.03 -3.42
CA TYR A 77 9.10 -5.78 -2.46
C TYR A 77 9.78 -4.85 -1.47
N PHE A 78 9.79 -5.21 -0.20
CA PHE A 78 10.73 -4.67 0.77
C PHE A 78 12.02 -5.48 0.71
N VAL A 79 13.18 -4.81 0.61
CA VAL A 79 14.47 -5.51 0.72
C VAL A 79 14.66 -6.10 2.11
N ARG A 80 14.16 -5.40 3.13
CA ARG A 80 14.00 -5.91 4.49
C ARG A 80 12.50 -5.97 4.83
N PRO A 81 11.89 -7.17 4.91
CA PRO A 81 10.47 -7.32 5.17
C PRO A 81 10.03 -6.61 6.45
N ILE A 82 8.86 -5.97 6.38
CA ILE A 82 8.19 -5.38 7.53
C ILE A 82 7.20 -6.38 8.15
N PHE A 83 6.84 -6.17 9.40
CA PHE A 83 5.81 -6.93 10.09
C PHE A 83 4.43 -6.42 9.64
N HIS A 84 3.83 -7.10 8.67
CA HIS A 84 2.51 -6.75 8.15
C HIS A 84 1.85 -7.95 7.46
N VAL A 85 0.52 -8.10 7.61
CA VAL A 85 -0.24 -9.25 7.08
C VAL A 85 -0.09 -9.44 5.57
N ASN A 86 0.15 -8.38 4.81
CA ASN A 86 0.30 -8.42 3.36
C ASN A 86 1.74 -8.47 2.85
N VAL A 87 2.73 -8.65 3.73
CA VAL A 87 4.14 -8.72 3.35
C VAL A 87 4.67 -10.12 3.61
N ASP A 88 5.35 -10.72 2.66
CA ASP A 88 5.99 -12.02 2.85
C ASP A 88 7.33 -11.85 3.58
N LEU A 89 7.56 -12.61 4.65
CA LEU A 89 8.77 -12.49 5.47
C LEU A 89 10.03 -13.07 4.81
N THR A 90 9.87 -13.94 3.80
CA THR A 90 11.00 -14.62 3.18
C THR A 90 11.54 -13.81 1.99
N THR A 91 10.62 -13.32 1.17
CA THR A 91 10.91 -12.65 -0.11
C THR A 91 10.77 -11.13 -0.03
N GLY A 92 10.07 -10.62 0.98
CA GLY A 92 9.69 -9.22 1.08
C GLY A 92 8.57 -8.79 0.14
N PHE A 93 7.98 -9.73 -0.61
CA PHE A 93 6.87 -9.45 -1.52
C PHE A 93 5.71 -8.76 -0.78
N VAL A 94 5.12 -7.75 -1.42
CA VAL A 94 3.99 -6.99 -0.88
C VAL A 94 2.75 -7.26 -1.73
N CYS A 95 1.70 -7.78 -1.12
CA CYS A 95 0.40 -7.93 -1.76
C CYS A 95 -0.29 -6.56 -1.88
N LEU A 96 0.07 -5.80 -2.90
CA LEU A 96 -0.44 -4.44 -3.15
C LEU A 96 -1.87 -4.41 -3.68
N TRP A 97 -2.30 -5.44 -4.41
CA TRP A 97 -3.51 -5.38 -5.24
C TRP A 97 -4.52 -6.44 -4.82
N GLN A 98 -5.73 -6.02 -4.46
CA GLN A 98 -6.90 -6.90 -4.44
C GLN A 98 -7.56 -6.96 -5.82
N ASN A 99 -7.75 -5.78 -6.43
CA ASN A 99 -8.34 -5.63 -7.75
C ASN A 99 -7.42 -4.75 -8.62
N TYR A 100 -6.59 -5.38 -9.44
CA TYR A 100 -5.69 -4.66 -10.34
C TYR A 100 -6.43 -4.12 -11.58
N ARG A 101 -6.03 -2.93 -12.03
CA ARG A 101 -6.43 -2.35 -13.32
C ARG A 101 -5.19 -1.87 -14.08
N PRO A 102 -5.06 -2.14 -15.39
CA PRO A 102 -3.91 -1.71 -16.20
C PRO A 102 -3.58 -0.21 -16.18
N ALA A 103 -4.55 0.63 -15.80
CA ALA A 103 -4.34 2.06 -15.70
C ALA A 103 -3.51 2.45 -14.45
N GLN A 104 -3.52 1.63 -13.39
CA GLN A 104 -2.81 1.89 -12.13
C GLN A 104 -1.31 2.06 -12.35
N THR A 105 -0.73 2.96 -11.55
CA THR A 105 0.62 3.48 -11.71
C THR A 105 1.51 3.12 -10.52
N ILE A 106 2.80 3.40 -10.64
CA ILE A 106 3.77 3.38 -9.56
C ILE A 106 3.38 4.33 -8.41
N VAL A 107 2.68 5.43 -8.71
CA VAL A 107 2.17 6.36 -7.69
C VAL A 107 1.13 5.65 -6.83
N ASP A 108 0.18 4.94 -7.44
CA ASP A 108 -0.82 4.15 -6.72
C ASP A 108 -0.13 3.08 -5.86
N ALA A 109 0.87 2.39 -6.42
CA ALA A 109 1.64 1.38 -5.71
C ALA A 109 2.33 1.96 -4.47
N ILE A 110 3.02 3.09 -4.59
CA ILE A 110 3.72 3.76 -3.48
C ILE A 110 2.74 4.22 -2.41
N LEU A 111 1.60 4.80 -2.79
CA LEU A 111 0.58 5.23 -1.83
C LEU A 111 0.03 4.04 -1.03
N ILE A 112 -0.19 2.90 -1.69
CA ILE A 112 -0.61 1.66 -1.05
C ILE A 112 0.49 1.13 -0.13
N THR A 113 1.74 1.04 -0.61
CA THR A 113 2.88 0.59 0.20
C THR A 113 3.03 1.43 1.46
N ARG A 114 2.95 2.76 1.36
CA ARG A 114 3.02 3.65 2.53
C ARG A 114 1.85 3.46 3.49
N ALA A 115 0.65 3.22 2.97
CA ALA A 115 -0.50 2.91 3.81
C ALA A 115 -0.34 1.57 4.56
N ILE A 116 0.24 0.56 3.89
CA ILE A 116 0.63 -0.72 4.48
C ILE A 116 1.69 -0.52 5.57
N MET A 117 2.76 0.24 5.29
CA MET A 117 3.82 0.57 6.26
C MET A 117 3.25 1.22 7.52
N ALA A 118 2.32 2.15 7.33
CA ALA A 118 1.65 2.85 8.43
C ALA A 118 0.60 2.00 9.17
N GLY A 119 0.34 0.76 8.75
CA GLY A 119 -0.73 -0.08 9.30
C GLY A 119 -2.15 0.46 9.05
N LYS A 120 -2.33 1.34 8.05
CA LYS A 120 -3.61 1.99 7.75
C LYS A 120 -4.52 1.16 6.84
N VAL A 121 -3.95 0.18 6.13
CA VAL A 121 -4.70 -0.69 5.22
C VAL A 121 -4.15 -2.11 5.27
N ALA A 122 -5.05 -3.08 5.16
CA ALA A 122 -4.70 -4.47 4.99
C ALA A 122 -5.70 -5.17 4.05
N ASN A 123 -5.21 -6.09 3.22
CA ASN A 123 -6.04 -7.06 2.52
C ASN A 123 -6.24 -8.25 3.46
N LEU A 124 -7.46 -8.45 3.95
CA LEU A 124 -7.74 -9.45 4.98
C LEU A 124 -8.26 -10.78 4.41
N ASP A 125 -8.52 -10.90 3.12
CA ASP A 125 -8.90 -12.18 2.53
C ASP A 125 -7.75 -13.18 2.62
N ALA A 126 -8.04 -14.44 2.90
CA ALA A 126 -7.02 -15.47 3.17
C ALA A 126 -5.98 -15.58 2.04
N ALA A 127 -6.38 -15.40 0.78
CA ALA A 127 -5.51 -15.42 -0.39
C ALA A 127 -4.47 -14.28 -0.43
N HIS A 128 -4.65 -13.23 0.39
CA HIS A 128 -3.77 -12.06 0.44
C HIS A 128 -2.95 -11.97 1.73
N ARG A 129 -3.11 -12.93 2.64
CA ARG A 129 -2.37 -12.99 3.91
C ARG A 129 -1.06 -13.74 3.68
N MET A 130 0.04 -13.05 3.91
CA MET A 130 1.41 -13.56 3.80
C MET A 130 2.05 -13.80 5.17
N GLN A 131 1.55 -13.14 6.22
CA GLN A 131 1.96 -13.35 7.62
C GLN A 131 0.75 -13.69 8.48
N GLN A 132 0.69 -14.91 9.01
CA GLN A 132 -0.41 -15.34 9.88
C GLN A 132 -0.40 -14.62 11.22
N ASP A 133 0.77 -14.48 11.84
CA ASP A 133 0.92 -13.79 13.14
C ASP A 133 0.48 -12.33 13.06
N ALA A 134 0.85 -11.63 11.98
CA ALA A 134 0.44 -10.24 11.77
C ALA A 134 -1.06 -10.09 11.49
N ALA A 135 -1.74 -11.13 11.00
CA ALA A 135 -3.19 -11.08 10.74
C ALA A 135 -4.00 -10.97 12.04
N LEU A 136 -3.55 -11.64 13.10
CA LEU A 136 -4.21 -11.62 14.41
C LEU A 136 -4.07 -10.26 15.10
N GLU A 137 -2.95 -9.57 14.87
CA GLU A 137 -2.61 -8.32 15.56
C GLU A 137 -2.92 -7.05 14.76
N CYS A 138 -3.34 -7.20 13.50
CA CYS A 138 -3.68 -6.08 12.63
C CYS A 138 -4.86 -5.26 13.18
N GLU A 139 -5.75 -5.87 13.96
CA GLU A 139 -6.88 -5.17 14.58
C GLU A 139 -6.49 -4.41 15.86
N GLU A 140 -5.38 -4.78 16.50
CA GLU A 140 -4.96 -4.24 17.80
C GLU A 140 -3.80 -3.23 17.70
N SER A 141 -3.05 -3.25 16.61
CA SER A 141 -1.87 -2.40 16.45
C SER A 141 -2.27 -0.98 15.99
N PRO A 142 -1.86 0.08 16.71
CA PRO A 142 -2.19 1.44 16.31
C PRO A 142 -1.48 1.81 15.00
N ALA A 143 -2.19 2.54 14.14
CA ALA A 143 -1.61 3.08 12.92
C ALA A 143 -0.47 4.05 13.25
N LEU A 144 0.63 3.94 12.51
CA LEU A 144 1.78 4.81 12.69
C LEU A 144 1.55 6.18 12.02
N PRO A 145 2.02 7.28 12.63
CA PRO A 145 1.91 8.59 12.02
C PRO A 145 2.76 8.64 10.75
N MET A 146 2.11 8.86 9.61
CA MET A 146 2.75 8.89 8.30
C MET A 146 2.41 10.20 7.61
N MET A 147 3.42 11.00 7.29
CA MET A 147 3.24 12.27 6.60
C MET A 147 2.68 12.02 5.19
N PRO A 148 1.63 12.73 4.77
CA PRO A 148 1.13 12.66 3.40
C PRO A 148 2.20 13.07 2.39
N LEU A 149 2.19 12.43 1.21
CA LEU A 149 3.02 12.90 0.09
C LEU A 149 2.36 14.10 -0.57
N MET A 150 3.18 15.08 -0.97
CA MET A 150 2.77 16.09 -1.94
C MET A 150 2.62 15.42 -3.31
N LEU A 151 1.45 15.55 -3.94
CA LEU A 151 1.18 14.94 -5.24
C LEU A 151 1.24 16.01 -6.34
N PRO A 152 2.28 15.98 -7.21
CA PRO A 152 2.30 16.83 -8.40
C PRO A 152 1.08 16.61 -9.28
N PRO A 153 0.65 17.59 -10.10
CA PRO A 153 -0.50 17.44 -10.99
C PRO A 153 -0.44 16.22 -11.92
N ALA A 154 0.77 15.84 -12.37
CA ALA A 154 1.00 14.67 -13.20
C ALA A 154 0.80 13.34 -12.45
N CYS A 155 0.92 13.32 -11.12
CA CYS A 155 0.87 12.15 -10.27
C CYS A 155 -0.53 11.90 -9.69
N ARG A 156 -1.58 12.17 -10.47
CA ARG A 156 -2.96 12.01 -9.99
C ARG A 156 -3.29 10.52 -9.82
N PRO A 157 -3.57 10.04 -8.61
CA PRO A 157 -3.82 8.62 -8.38
C PRO A 157 -5.16 8.20 -8.99
N LEU A 158 -5.24 6.94 -9.42
CA LEU A 158 -6.47 6.34 -9.95
C LEU A 158 -7.29 5.63 -8.87
N LEU A 159 -6.75 5.50 -7.67
CA LEU A 159 -7.50 5.03 -6.51
C LEU A 159 -8.63 6.00 -6.21
N SER A 160 -9.86 5.63 -6.59
CA SER A 160 -11.05 6.29 -6.04
C SER A 160 -11.04 6.10 -4.52
N GLN A 161 -11.36 7.15 -3.76
CA GLN A 161 -11.42 7.12 -2.29
C GLN A 161 -12.40 6.08 -1.71
N ARG A 162 -13.09 5.30 -2.56
CA ARG A 162 -14.12 4.31 -2.21
C ARG A 162 -13.99 3.06 -3.10
N HIS A 163 -13.23 2.06 -2.66
CA HIS A 163 -13.39 0.66 -3.07
C HIS A 163 -12.93 -0.22 -1.88
N THR A 164 -13.85 -0.69 -1.03
CA THR A 164 -14.55 -2.00 -1.09
C THR A 164 -13.58 -3.18 -1.19
N GLY A 165 -13.11 -3.66 -0.03
CA GLY A 165 -12.24 -4.83 0.14
C GLY A 165 -11.13 -4.62 1.18
N ARG A 166 -10.67 -3.37 1.34
CA ARG A 166 -9.82 -2.94 2.44
C ARG A 166 -10.67 -2.32 3.54
N ARG A 167 -10.61 -2.87 4.75
CA ARG A 167 -11.19 -2.20 5.91
C ARG A 167 -10.41 -0.89 6.13
N ARG A 168 -11.10 0.24 5.96
CA ARG A 168 -10.81 1.49 6.67
C ARG A 168 -11.57 1.40 7.99
N LEU A 169 -10.89 1.47 9.13
CA LEU A 169 -11.52 1.64 10.44
C LEU A 169 -10.96 2.89 11.12
N THR A 170 -11.49 4.04 10.71
CA THR A 170 -11.99 5.06 11.63
C THR A 170 -13.16 5.74 10.89
N SER A 171 -14.36 5.30 11.22
CA SER A 171 -15.53 6.17 11.20
C SER A 171 -15.30 7.21 12.27
N GLU A 172 -15.25 8.50 11.92
CA GLU A 172 -15.78 9.63 12.69
C GLU A 172 -15.53 10.89 11.85
N LEU A 173 -16.57 11.32 11.14
CA LEU A 173 -16.95 12.72 10.87
C LEU A 173 -18.08 12.69 9.83
N ASP A 174 -19.28 12.34 10.30
CA ASP A 174 -20.49 13.05 9.90
C ASP A 174 -21.48 12.95 11.09
N PRO A 175 -21.90 14.08 11.69
CA PRO A 175 -22.81 14.07 12.82
C PRO A 175 -24.24 13.75 12.36
N GLN A 176 -24.82 12.74 13.01
CA GLN A 176 -26.24 12.52 13.26
C GLN A 176 -27.23 12.56 12.07
N VAL A 177 -27.71 11.38 11.70
CA VAL A 177 -29.14 11.20 11.37
C VAL A 177 -29.64 9.98 12.15
N PRO A 178 -30.56 10.13 13.12
CA PRO A 178 -31.10 8.98 13.84
C PRO A 178 -32.05 8.22 12.89
N ARG A 179 -31.71 6.98 12.56
CA ARG A 179 -32.66 6.06 11.91
C ARG A 179 -33.26 5.13 12.96
N GLU A 180 -34.57 5.22 13.02
CA GLU A 180 -35.48 4.54 13.94
C GLU A 180 -35.27 3.01 13.97
N ASN A 181 -35.27 2.48 15.19
CA ASN A 181 -35.37 1.07 15.49
C ASN A 181 -36.72 0.52 14.99
N LYS A 182 -36.69 -0.43 14.05
CA LYS A 182 -37.77 -1.41 13.86
C LYS A 182 -37.19 -2.80 13.63
N CYS A 183 -37.04 -3.54 14.72
CA CYS A 183 -37.09 -5.00 14.73
C CYS A 183 -37.99 -5.40 15.89
N ALA A 184 -39.27 -5.56 15.60
CA ALA A 184 -40.16 -6.41 16.38
C ALA A 184 -40.33 -7.69 15.58
N ILE A 185 -39.70 -8.77 16.05
CA ILE A 185 -40.09 -10.13 15.73
C ILE A 185 -40.68 -10.68 17.02
N SER A 186 -41.99 -10.90 17.02
CA SER A 186 -42.64 -11.87 17.90
C SER A 186 -43.62 -12.62 17.01
N ASN A 187 -43.32 -13.90 16.81
CA ASN A 187 -44.13 -14.86 16.07
C ASN A 187 -45.13 -15.57 17.03
N PRO A 188 -46.00 -16.46 16.53
CA PRO A 188 -47.40 -16.60 16.94
C PRO A 188 -47.66 -17.63 18.07
N GLU A 189 -48.85 -17.54 18.66
CA GLU A 189 -49.69 -18.68 19.09
C GLU A 189 -51.14 -18.42 18.65
#